data_AF-A0A161M8Y9-F1
#
_entry.id   AF-A0A161M8Y9-F1
#
_cell.length_a   1.000
_cell.length_b   1.000
_cell.length_c   1.000
_cell.angle_alpha   90.00
_cell.angle_beta   90.00
_cell.angle_gamma   90.00
#
_symmetry.space_group_name_H-M   'P 1'
#
loop_
_entity.id
_entity.type
_entity.pdbx_description
1 polymer ?
#
loop_
_entity_poly.entity_id
_entity_poly.type
_entity_poly.pdbx_seq_one_letter_code
_entity_poly.pdbx_strand_id
1 'polypeptide(L)'
;MEIIIFTYQMSSAIARHRGPLYQYYFDYRGANSFMDLFGNNSYGTAHGDEMMLLFNWTDRFPNYRHEDVKVSKNLVKMWANFAKTQSPSLKDITWPDAKQNAEFMHITQTFSVERNLAGEIITWWSKLNL
;
A
#
# COMPACT_ATOMS: atom_id res chain seq x y z
N MET A 1 -5.60 12.12 -6.81
CA MET A 1 -7.05 12.39 -6.64
C MET A 1 -7.82 11.17 -6.12
N GLU A 2 -7.41 9.94 -6.44
CA GLU A 2 -8.09 8.70 -6.02
C GLU A 2 -8.00 8.36 -4.51
N ILE A 3 -6.95 8.80 -3.82
CA ILE A 3 -6.73 8.48 -2.39
C ILE A 3 -7.84 9.05 -1.48
N ILE A 4 -8.57 10.08 -1.92
CA ILE A 4 -9.47 10.86 -1.06
C ILE A 4 -10.78 10.12 -0.74
N ILE A 5 -11.31 9.32 -1.68
CA ILE A 5 -12.63 8.66 -1.49
C ILE A 5 -12.52 7.42 -0.60
N PHE A 6 -11.45 6.63 -0.77
CA PHE A 6 -11.29 5.38 -0.03
C PHE A 6 -10.76 5.59 1.40
N THR A 7 -10.02 6.67 1.65
CA THR A 7 -9.34 6.88 2.94
C THR A 7 -10.30 7.10 4.10
N TYR A 8 -11.35 7.89 3.93
CA TYR A 8 -12.31 8.13 5.01
C TYR A 8 -13.07 6.85 5.39
N GLN A 9 -13.64 6.14 4.40
CA GLN A 9 -14.40 4.91 4.68
C GLN A 9 -13.49 3.81 5.26
N MET A 10 -12.27 3.69 4.75
CA MET A 10 -11.24 2.82 5.33
C MET A 10 -10.97 3.19 6.78
N SER A 11 -10.79 4.47 7.12
CA SER A 11 -10.53 4.90 8.50
C SER A 11 -11.68 4.55 9.45
N SER A 12 -12.93 4.66 8.99
CA SER A 12 -14.12 4.27 9.76
C SER A 12 -14.16 2.77 10.01
N ALA A 13 -13.85 1.95 8.99
CA ALA A 13 -13.76 0.50 9.14
C ALA A 13 -12.64 0.08 10.09
N ILE A 14 -11.47 0.71 9.98
CA ILE A 14 -10.31 0.54 10.86
C ILE A 14 -10.68 0.82 12.31
N ALA A 15 -11.38 1.93 12.59
CA ALA A 15 -11.77 2.31 13.94
C ALA A 15 -12.73 1.30 14.61
N ARG A 16 -13.49 0.54 13.81
CA ARG A 16 -14.44 -0.48 14.29
C ARG A 16 -13.82 -1.88 14.41
N HIS A 17 -12.68 -2.13 13.78
CA HIS A 17 -12.01 -3.44 13.81
C HIS A 17 -11.48 -3.76 15.20
N ARG A 18 -11.62 -5.01 15.67
CA ARG A 18 -11.22 -5.43 17.03
C ARG A 18 -9.92 -6.24 17.11
N GLY A 19 -9.43 -6.78 15.99
CA GLY A 19 -8.16 -7.53 15.95
C GLY A 19 -6.93 -6.67 15.66
N PRO A 20 -5.74 -7.30 15.54
CA PRO A 20 -4.55 -6.62 15.02
C PRO A 20 -4.83 -5.98 13.66
N LEU A 21 -4.23 -4.82 13.41
CA LEU A 21 -4.41 -4.07 12.18
C LEU A 21 -3.06 -3.74 11.53
N TYR A 22 -2.97 -4.01 10.24
CA TYR A 22 -1.82 -3.66 9.43
C TYR A 22 -2.30 -2.88 8.20
N GLN A 23 -1.78 -1.67 8.05
CA GLN A 23 -2.10 -0.77 6.95
C GLN A 23 -0.83 -0.44 6.17
N TYR A 24 -0.91 -0.41 4.85
CA TYR A 24 0.17 0.12 4.01
C TYR A 24 -0.35 1.19 3.04
N TYR A 25 0.55 2.06 2.63
CA TYR A 25 0.40 2.98 1.52
C TYR A 25 1.42 2.61 0.45
N PHE A 26 0.94 2.21 -0.72
CA PHE A 26 1.78 1.83 -1.85
C PHE A 26 2.04 3.05 -2.74
N ASP A 27 3.30 3.46 -2.80
CA ASP A 27 3.77 4.62 -3.54
C ASP A 27 5.08 4.29 -4.28
N TYR A 28 5.08 3.14 -4.95
CA TYR A 28 6.19 2.72 -5.78
C TYR A 28 5.77 2.67 -7.25
N ARG A 29 6.31 3.58 -8.06
CA ARG A 29 6.16 3.54 -9.51
C ARG A 29 7.13 2.51 -10.12
N GLY A 30 6.59 1.35 -10.47
CA GLY A 30 7.30 0.26 -11.16
C GLY A 30 7.73 0.62 -12.59
N ALA A 31 8.42 -0.29 -13.29
CA ALA A 31 8.71 -0.13 -14.73
C ALA A 31 7.44 -0.08 -15.58
N ASN A 32 6.39 -0.79 -15.17
CA ASN A 32 5.06 -0.72 -15.77
C ASN A 32 4.08 -0.02 -14.82
N SER A 33 2.98 0.47 -15.39
CA SER A 33 1.78 0.92 -14.71
C SER A 33 0.53 0.54 -15.50
N PHE A 34 -0.59 0.38 -14.82
CA PHE A 34 -1.90 0.27 -15.46
C PHE A 34 -2.20 1.48 -16.37
N MET A 35 -1.68 2.66 -16.03
CA MET A 35 -1.87 3.86 -16.85
C MET A 35 -1.14 3.81 -18.20
N ASP A 36 -0.12 2.94 -18.34
CA ASP A 36 0.57 2.74 -19.61
C ASP A 36 -0.38 2.19 -20.69
N LEU A 37 -1.48 1.51 -20.28
CA LEU A 37 -2.54 1.04 -21.19
C LEU A 37 -3.36 2.18 -21.81
N PHE A 38 -3.37 3.35 -21.17
CA PHE A 38 -4.13 4.53 -21.58
C PHE A 38 -3.24 5.63 -22.16
N GLY A 39 -1.98 5.29 -22.50
CA GLY A 39 -1.05 6.17 -23.20
C GLY A 39 -0.42 7.25 -22.30
N ASN A 40 -0.43 7.06 -20.98
CA ASN A 40 -0.08 8.12 -20.05
C ASN A 40 0.94 7.68 -18.98
N ASN A 41 2.16 8.21 -19.05
CA ASN A 41 3.32 7.62 -18.35
C ASN A 41 3.86 8.47 -17.18
N SER A 42 3.15 9.49 -16.68
CA SER A 42 3.77 10.43 -15.72
C SER A 42 2.94 10.90 -14.52
N TYR A 43 1.97 10.09 -14.06
CA TYR A 43 1.12 10.45 -12.91
C TYR A 43 1.55 9.82 -11.57
N GLY A 44 2.77 9.27 -11.52
CA GLY A 44 3.25 8.51 -10.37
C GLY A 44 2.65 7.11 -10.35
N THR A 45 2.32 6.63 -9.15
CA THR A 45 1.75 5.31 -8.89
C THR A 45 0.25 5.29 -9.19
N ALA A 46 -0.19 4.41 -10.08
CA ALA A 46 -1.61 4.29 -10.43
C ALA A 46 -2.33 3.25 -9.56
N HIS A 47 -3.66 3.34 -9.53
CA HIS A 47 -4.49 2.33 -8.88
C HIS A 47 -4.23 0.93 -9.46
N GLY A 48 -3.92 -0.01 -8.57
CA GLY A 48 -3.69 -1.41 -8.90
C GLY A 48 -2.24 -1.73 -9.29
N ASP A 49 -1.34 -0.75 -9.39
CA ASP A 49 0.04 -1.00 -9.83
C ASP A 49 0.78 -2.04 -8.97
N GLU A 50 0.41 -2.17 -7.70
CA GLU A 50 0.99 -3.17 -6.80
C GLU A 50 0.65 -4.61 -7.21
N MET A 51 -0.44 -4.84 -7.95
CA MET A 51 -0.84 -6.17 -8.45
C MET A 51 0.22 -6.78 -9.37
N MET A 52 0.89 -5.95 -10.18
CA MET A 52 1.95 -6.41 -11.08
C MET A 52 3.21 -6.87 -10.33
N LEU A 53 3.40 -6.41 -9.09
CA LEU A 53 4.50 -6.83 -8.23
C LEU A 53 4.12 -7.99 -7.30
N LEU A 54 2.82 -8.21 -7.07
CA LEU A 54 2.30 -9.32 -6.28
C LEU A 54 2.11 -10.59 -7.09
N PHE A 55 1.66 -10.48 -8.33
CA PHE A 55 1.28 -11.59 -9.18
C PHE A 55 2.05 -11.56 -10.49
N ASN A 56 2.19 -12.72 -11.14
CA ASN A 56 2.85 -12.79 -12.44
C ASN A 56 1.93 -12.23 -13.54
N TRP A 57 2.18 -10.99 -13.96
CA TRP A 57 1.45 -10.29 -15.02
C TRP A 57 2.33 -10.02 -16.25
N THR A 58 3.43 -10.76 -16.40
CA THR A 58 4.44 -10.52 -17.45
C THR A 58 3.90 -10.63 -18.87
N ASP A 59 2.83 -11.39 -19.10
CA ASP A 59 2.15 -11.48 -20.39
C ASP A 59 1.59 -10.11 -20.85
N ARG A 60 1.15 -9.27 -19.91
CA ARG A 60 0.59 -7.94 -20.21
C ARG A 60 1.56 -6.80 -19.92
N PHE A 61 2.42 -6.99 -18.92
CA PHE A 61 3.35 -5.99 -18.41
C PHE A 61 4.77 -6.60 -18.31
N PRO A 62 5.47 -6.74 -19.45
CA PRO A 62 6.69 -7.55 -19.54
C PRO A 62 7.94 -6.87 -18.96
N ASN A 63 7.95 -5.54 -18.80
CA ASN A 63 9.16 -4.83 -18.38
C ASN A 63 9.39 -4.95 -16.88
N TYR A 64 10.64 -5.06 -16.42
CA TYR A 64 10.96 -4.93 -15.00
C TYR A 64 12.38 -4.40 -14.83
N ARG A 65 12.59 -3.66 -13.75
CA ARG A 65 13.89 -3.19 -13.28
C ARG A 65 14.38 -4.07 -12.14
N HIS A 66 15.66 -3.93 -11.79
CA HIS A 66 16.23 -4.66 -10.65
C HIS A 66 15.51 -4.31 -9.34
N GLU A 67 15.10 -3.05 -9.21
CA GLU A 67 14.37 -2.52 -8.06
C GLU A 67 12.95 -3.12 -7.96
N ASP A 68 12.27 -3.32 -9.09
CA ASP A 68 10.92 -3.90 -9.12
C ASP A 68 10.94 -5.32 -8.54
N VAL A 69 11.98 -6.10 -8.88
CA VAL A 69 12.18 -7.45 -8.34
C VAL A 69 12.41 -7.43 -6.82
N LYS A 70 13.15 -6.44 -6.31
CA LYS A 70 13.39 -6.29 -4.87
C LYS A 70 12.09 -5.92 -4.13
N VAL A 71 11.34 -4.96 -4.64
CA VAL A 71 10.04 -4.55 -4.07
C VAL A 71 9.04 -5.71 -4.13
N SER A 72 8.93 -6.39 -5.27
CA SER A 72 8.09 -7.58 -5.45
C SER A 72 8.40 -8.67 -4.42
N LYS A 73 9.68 -9.04 -4.25
CA LYS A 73 10.09 -10.06 -3.26
C LYS A 73 9.67 -9.68 -1.84
N ASN A 74 9.84 -8.42 -1.45
CA ASN A 74 9.45 -7.95 -0.12
C ASN A 74 7.93 -7.95 0.05
N LEU A 75 7.20 -7.45 -0.96
CA LEU A 75 5.74 -7.37 -0.97
C LEU A 75 5.09 -8.76 -0.89
N VAL A 76 5.54 -9.71 -1.72
CA VAL A 76 5.09 -11.11 -1.70
C VAL A 76 5.40 -11.76 -0.36
N LYS A 77 6.61 -11.56 0.18
CA LYS A 77 7.03 -12.16 1.46
C LYS A 77 6.19 -11.65 2.63
N MET A 78 5.90 -10.36 2.66
CA MET A 78 5.04 -9.70 3.64
C MET A 78 3.62 -10.28 3.61
N TRP A 79 3.01 -10.41 2.44
CA TRP A 79 1.70 -11.04 2.29
C TRP A 79 1.70 -12.53 2.67
N ALA A 80 2.76 -13.26 2.29
CA ALA A 80 2.93 -14.67 2.67
C ALA A 80 3.11 -14.86 4.19
N ASN A 81 3.87 -13.97 4.83
CA ASN A 81 4.03 -13.96 6.29
C ASN A 81 2.68 -13.70 6.97
N PHE A 82 1.92 -12.71 6.52
CA PHE A 82 0.58 -12.44 7.03
C PHE A 82 -0.33 -13.65 6.92
N ALA A 83 -0.36 -14.31 5.75
CA ALA A 83 -1.15 -15.52 5.55
C ALA A 83 -0.74 -16.68 6.48
N LYS A 84 0.57 -16.80 6.80
CA LYS A 84 1.11 -17.91 7.58
C LYS A 84 1.04 -17.70 9.09
N THR A 85 1.27 -16.47 9.56
CA THR A 85 1.47 -16.16 10.98
C THR A 85 0.61 -15.01 11.49
N GLN A 86 -0.28 -14.46 10.66
CA GLN A 86 -1.08 -13.26 10.95
C GLN A 86 -0.26 -11.99 11.23
N SER A 87 1.04 -12.00 10.88
CA SER A 87 1.94 -10.85 10.99
C SER A 87 2.68 -10.63 9.67
N PRO A 88 2.59 -9.44 9.06
CA PRO A 88 3.25 -9.14 7.78
C PRO A 88 4.72 -8.75 7.94
N SER A 89 5.27 -8.76 9.16
CA SER A 89 6.62 -8.27 9.46
C SER A 89 7.70 -8.99 8.63
N LEU A 90 8.69 -8.23 8.17
CA LEU A 90 9.88 -8.74 7.49
C LEU A 90 11.02 -8.89 8.51
N LYS A 91 12.12 -9.55 8.10
CA LYS A 91 13.25 -9.85 9.01
C LYS A 91 13.84 -8.58 9.63
N ASP A 92 13.95 -7.52 8.84
CA ASP A 92 14.63 -6.28 9.21
C ASP A 92 13.65 -5.12 9.45
N ILE A 93 12.34 -5.37 9.29
CA ILE A 93 11.29 -4.35 9.44
C ILE A 93 10.12 -4.95 10.20
N THR A 94 10.00 -4.54 11.46
CA THR A 94 8.85 -4.86 12.29
C THR A 94 7.68 -3.98 11.89
N TRP A 95 6.54 -4.60 11.58
CA TRP A 95 5.31 -3.87 11.31
C TRP A 95 4.50 -3.73 12.60
N PRO A 96 4.32 -2.51 13.12
CA PRO A 96 3.56 -2.31 14.34
C PRO A 96 2.05 -2.46 14.10
N ASP A 97 1.31 -2.77 15.16
CA ASP A 97 -0.15 -2.73 15.14
C ASP A 97 -0.60 -1.27 14.98
N ALA A 98 -1.21 -0.98 13.83
CA ALA A 98 -1.62 0.37 13.43
C ALA A 98 -2.55 1.04 14.45
N LYS A 99 -3.26 0.27 15.28
CA LYS A 99 -4.17 0.79 16.30
C LYS A 99 -3.51 1.64 17.38
N GLN A 100 -2.23 1.39 17.68
CA GLN A 100 -1.58 2.05 18.80
C GLN A 100 -1.22 3.50 18.47
N ASN A 101 -0.68 3.73 17.27
CA ASN A 101 -0.06 5.01 16.90
C ASN A 101 -0.47 5.51 15.50
N ALA A 102 -1.54 4.97 14.91
CA ALA A 102 -1.94 5.23 13.52
C ALA A 102 -0.77 5.01 12.53
N GLU A 103 -0.01 3.95 12.76
CA GLU A 103 1.16 3.59 11.98
C GLU A 103 0.79 2.81 10.73
N PHE A 104 1.49 3.07 9.64
CA PHE A 104 1.33 2.35 8.38
C PHE A 104 2.69 2.10 7.73
N MET A 105 2.75 1.08 6.87
CA MET A 105 3.92 0.82 6.04
C MET A 105 3.86 1.68 4.79
N HIS A 106 4.81 2.58 4.62
CA HIS A 106 5.02 3.29 3.37
C HIS A 106 5.92 2.45 2.45
N ILE A 107 5.36 2.04 1.32
CA ILE A 107 6.02 1.17 0.35
C ILE A 107 6.44 2.01 -0.85
N THR A 108 7.73 2.37 -0.88
CA THR A 108 8.38 2.98 -2.04
C THR A 108 9.41 1.98 -2.60
N GLN A 109 10.57 2.45 -3.09
CA GLN A 109 11.71 1.56 -3.36
C GLN A 109 12.24 0.89 -2.07
N THR A 110 12.11 1.58 -0.93
CA THR A 110 12.37 1.04 0.41
C THR A 110 11.12 1.14 1.27
N PHE A 111 11.03 0.27 2.27
CA PHE A 111 9.87 0.16 3.14
C PHE A 111 10.18 0.91 4.44
N SER A 112 9.30 1.80 4.86
CA SER A 112 9.43 2.58 6.09
C SER A 112 8.11 2.58 6.86
N VAL A 113 8.19 2.65 8.19
CA VAL A 113 7.00 2.84 9.03
C VAL A 113 6.79 4.33 9.22
N GLU A 114 5.59 4.80 8.87
CA GLU A 114 5.17 6.18 9.02
C GLU A 114 3.87 6.27 9.83
N ARG A 115 3.40 7.48 10.11
CA ARG A 115 2.24 7.74 10.98
C ARG A 115 1.27 8.70 10.32
N ASN A 116 0.00 8.59 10.71
CA ASN A 116 -1.06 9.54 10.36
C ASN A 116 -1.32 9.66 8.85
N LEU A 117 -1.53 8.51 8.18
CA LEU A 117 -1.89 8.50 6.75
C LEU A 117 -3.13 9.37 6.49
N ALA A 118 -2.97 10.40 5.66
CA ALA A 118 -4.06 11.30 5.24
C ALA A 118 -4.86 11.94 6.39
N GLY A 119 -4.22 12.20 7.55
CA GLY A 119 -4.91 12.67 8.77
C GLY A 119 -5.74 13.95 8.58
N GLU A 120 -5.25 14.91 7.80
CA GLU A 120 -5.98 16.15 7.48
C GLU A 120 -7.25 15.89 6.66
N ILE A 121 -7.15 15.01 5.66
CA ILE A 121 -8.27 14.62 4.80
C ILE A 121 -9.33 13.89 5.62
N ILE A 122 -8.92 12.93 6.46
CA ILE A 122 -9.83 12.20 7.35
C ILE A 122 -10.55 13.16 8.30
N THR A 123 -9.80 14.10 8.91
CA THR A 123 -10.35 15.12 9.81
C THR A 123 -11.32 16.06 9.10
N TRP A 124 -11.06 16.39 7.84
CA TRP A 124 -11.96 17.21 7.05
C TRP A 124 -13.27 16.48 6.76
N TRP A 125 -13.21 15.23 6.27
CA TRP A 125 -14.40 14.43 5.98
C TRP A 125 -15.23 14.14 7.24
N SER A 126 -14.60 13.92 8.41
CA SER A 126 -15.32 13.68 9.66
C SER A 126 -16.15 14.88 10.12
N LYS A 127 -15.79 16.10 9.69
CA LYS A 127 -16.53 17.33 10.04
C LYS A 127 -17.78 17.54 9.19
N LEU A 128 -17.90 16.85 8.06
CA LEU A 128 -19.01 17.05 7.13
C LEU A 128 -20.33 16.39 7.58
N ASN A 129 -20.36 15.64 8.70
CA ASN A 129 -21.57 15.04 9.29
C ASN A 129 -22.47 14.33 8.26
N LEU A 130 -21.86 13.62 7.29
CA LEU A 130 -22.56 12.74 6.35
C LEU A 130 -22.92 11.40 7.00
#